data_AF-X0WFK7-F1
#
_entry.id   AF-X0WFK7-F1
#
_cell.length_a   1.000
_cell.length_b   1.000
_cell.length_c   1.000
_cell.angle_alpha   90.00
_cell.angle_beta   90.00
_cell.angle_gamma   90.00
#
_symmetry.space_group_name_H-M   'P 1'
#
loop_
_entity.id
_entity.type
_entity.pdbx_description
1 polymer ?
#
loop_
_entity_poly.entity_id
_entity_poly.type
_entity_poly.pdbx_seq_one_letter_code
_entity_poly.pdbx_strand_id
1 'polypeptide(L)'
;RTAERRREPGTDISAALEAALTAIPTGHPGVVFLLCDGIETHGEAAETALRLRSRGIPVYVPRPSAEPPVDVRVAALDAPSVVGRNHPFRVTCRVEATRALTAKVELTRDGRTVMSRTIELKRGIPAVVPVVDVLDEEGLHIYAARVSAGDDRFPQNNELKVPVNVRARPLVVYLTGFAEETPVERLLKGLKPFRFRKVSSGGDLTAALLAEASVVVLDNFGADRLGTTDRQLASFVRDAGGGLLMVGGPRSFGVGGYIDTAVDK
;
A
#
# COMPACT_ATOMS: atom_id res chain seq x y z
N ARG A 1 -55.23 20.33 -4.96
CA ARG A 1 -54.27 20.16 -6.07
C ARG A 1 -53.24 21.27 -5.95
N THR A 2 -52.17 21.00 -5.20
CA THR A 2 -51.08 21.94 -4.96
C THR A 2 -50.20 21.91 -6.22
N ALA A 3 -50.11 23.03 -6.92
CA ALA A 3 -49.22 23.14 -8.06
C ALA A 3 -47.78 23.09 -7.56
N GLU A 4 -47.08 21.99 -7.85
CA GLU A 4 -45.62 21.97 -7.81
C GLU A 4 -45.12 23.05 -8.76
N ARG A 5 -44.62 24.16 -8.21
CA ARG A 5 -43.81 25.11 -8.98
C ARG A 5 -42.63 24.31 -9.53
N ARG A 6 -42.63 24.09 -10.84
CA ARG A 6 -41.43 23.68 -11.58
C ARG A 6 -40.33 24.67 -11.20
N ARG A 7 -39.26 24.18 -10.54
CA ARG A 7 -38.03 24.97 -10.39
C ARG A 7 -37.49 25.17 -11.80
N GLU A 8 -37.53 26.41 -12.28
CA GLU A 8 -36.78 26.77 -13.48
C GLU A 8 -35.29 26.55 -13.19
N PRO A 9 -34.53 25.99 -14.14
CA PRO A 9 -33.09 25.81 -13.97
C PRO A 9 -32.42 27.19 -13.89
N GLY A 10 -31.76 27.47 -12.77
CA GLY A 10 -30.98 28.68 -12.57
C GLY A 10 -30.14 28.61 -11.30
N THR A 11 -29.10 29.43 -11.25
CA THR A 11 -28.20 29.61 -10.11
C THR A 11 -28.82 30.64 -9.15
N ASP A 12 -29.16 30.21 -7.93
CA ASP A 12 -29.58 31.05 -6.81
C ASP A 12 -28.48 31.10 -5.75
N ILE A 13 -27.61 32.10 -5.89
CA ILE A 13 -26.45 32.27 -5.01
C ILE A 13 -26.92 32.81 -3.65
N SER A 14 -27.93 33.67 -3.65
CA SER A 14 -28.54 34.23 -2.44
C SER A 14 -29.02 33.13 -1.48
N ALA A 15 -29.77 32.14 -1.98
CA ALA A 15 -30.24 31.03 -1.16
C ALA A 15 -29.09 30.20 -0.55
N ALA A 16 -28.00 30.02 -1.29
CA ALA A 16 -26.80 29.34 -0.77
C ALA A 16 -26.11 30.15 0.34
N LEU A 17 -26.02 31.48 0.16
CA LEU A 17 -25.45 32.37 1.18
C LEU A 17 -26.34 32.45 2.43
N GLU A 18 -27.67 32.43 2.31
CA GLU A 18 -28.61 32.37 3.43
C GLU A 18 -28.49 31.06 4.21
N ALA A 19 -28.34 29.95 3.50
CA ALA A 19 -28.08 28.65 4.12
C ALA A 19 -26.78 28.70 4.93
N ALA A 20 -25.72 29.30 4.40
CA ALA A 20 -24.46 29.48 5.12
C ALA A 20 -24.59 30.42 6.34
N LEU A 21 -25.35 31.52 6.20
CA LEU A 21 -25.66 32.44 7.29
C LEU A 21 -26.38 31.74 8.45
N THR A 22 -27.30 30.84 8.12
CA THR A 22 -28.07 30.03 9.10
C THR A 22 -27.20 28.94 9.73
N ALA A 23 -26.32 28.33 8.95
CA ALA A 23 -25.43 27.26 9.42
C ALA A 23 -24.35 27.76 10.39
N ILE A 24 -23.89 29.01 10.24
CA ILE A 24 -22.90 29.61 11.14
C ILE A 24 -23.62 30.19 12.38
N PRO A 25 -23.46 29.61 13.57
CA PRO A 25 -24.17 30.05 14.77
C PRO A 25 -23.84 31.51 15.13
N THR A 26 -24.80 32.20 15.77
CA THR A 26 -24.60 33.58 16.22
C THR A 26 -23.46 33.65 17.24
N GLY A 27 -22.63 34.69 17.17
CA GLY A 27 -21.48 34.89 18.07
C GLY A 27 -20.26 34.00 17.79
N HIS A 28 -20.29 33.14 16.77
CA HIS A 28 -19.16 32.30 16.39
C HIS A 28 -18.43 32.87 15.16
N PRO A 29 -17.10 32.77 15.09
CA PRO A 29 -16.36 33.12 13.89
C PRO A 29 -16.74 32.16 12.76
N GLY A 30 -16.77 32.67 11.53
CA GLY A 30 -17.09 31.87 10.36
C GLY A 30 -16.51 32.48 9.09
N VAL A 31 -16.34 31.65 8.07
CA VAL A 31 -15.88 32.02 6.73
C VAL A 31 -16.74 31.26 5.72
N VAL A 32 -17.12 31.94 4.65
CA VAL A 32 -17.83 31.31 3.52
C VAL A 32 -16.90 31.29 2.32
N PHE A 33 -16.71 30.13 1.71
CA PHE A 33 -16.07 30.00 0.40
C PHE A 33 -17.15 29.72 -0.65
N LEU A 34 -17.37 30.67 -1.55
CA LEU A 34 -18.33 30.56 -2.64
C LEU A 34 -17.61 30.06 -3.91
N LEU A 35 -17.88 28.81 -4.28
CA LEU A 35 -17.34 28.18 -5.48
C LEU A 35 -18.40 28.17 -6.59
N CYS A 36 -18.43 29.22 -7.39
CA CYS A 36 -19.28 29.31 -8.58
C CYS A 36 -18.64 30.25 -9.62
N ASP A 37 -19.23 30.34 -10.81
CA ASP A 37 -18.85 31.31 -11.84
C ASP A 37 -19.22 32.77 -11.47
N GLY A 38 -19.95 32.95 -10.37
CA GLY A 38 -20.40 34.24 -9.86
C GLY A 38 -21.60 34.82 -10.61
N ILE A 39 -22.21 34.06 -11.52
CA ILE A 39 -23.35 34.50 -12.33
C ILE A 39 -24.64 34.02 -11.66
N GLU A 40 -25.25 34.91 -10.88
CA GLU A 40 -26.58 34.68 -10.32
C GLU A 40 -27.64 34.90 -11.40
N THR A 41 -28.62 34.00 -11.47
CA THR A 41 -29.77 34.11 -12.39
C THR A 41 -31.08 34.33 -11.64
N HIS A 42 -31.12 34.03 -10.34
CA HIS A 42 -32.25 34.27 -9.45
C HIS A 42 -31.72 34.64 -8.06
N GLY A 43 -32.37 35.56 -7.36
CA GLY A 43 -31.97 35.99 -6.03
C GLY A 43 -31.23 37.33 -6.00
N GLU A 44 -30.72 37.68 -4.82
CA GLU A 44 -30.00 38.94 -4.54
C GLU A 44 -28.74 38.65 -3.70
N ALA A 45 -27.78 37.90 -4.26
CA ALA A 45 -26.59 37.44 -3.55
C ALA A 45 -25.75 38.56 -2.95
N ALA A 46 -25.72 39.74 -3.60
CA ALA A 46 -24.99 40.90 -3.10
C ALA A 46 -25.55 41.37 -1.74
N GLU A 47 -26.87 41.36 -1.55
CA GLU A 47 -27.51 41.74 -0.30
C GLU A 47 -27.21 40.71 0.80
N THR A 48 -27.34 39.43 0.49
CA THR A 48 -27.04 38.34 1.44
C THR A 48 -25.57 38.32 1.84
N ALA A 49 -24.66 38.61 0.91
CA ALA A 49 -23.23 38.77 1.21
C ALA A 49 -22.95 39.96 2.14
N LEU A 50 -23.67 41.08 1.99
CA LEU A 50 -23.58 42.22 2.92
C LEU A 50 -24.07 41.83 4.33
N ARG A 51 -25.13 41.02 4.43
CA ARG A 51 -25.61 40.50 5.72
C ARG A 51 -24.57 39.60 6.38
N LEU A 52 -23.92 38.70 5.65
CA LEU A 52 -22.78 37.91 6.15
C LEU A 52 -21.64 38.81 6.64
N ARG A 53 -21.27 39.83 5.85
CA ARG A 53 -20.23 40.80 6.21
C ARG A 53 -20.59 41.58 7.49
N SER A 54 -21.85 41.97 7.66
CA SER A 54 -22.32 42.69 8.86
C SER A 54 -22.18 41.86 10.14
N ARG A 55 -22.22 40.52 10.02
CA ARG A 55 -21.93 39.58 11.11
C ARG A 55 -20.44 39.27 11.27
N GLY A 56 -19.56 39.94 10.53
CA GLY A 56 -18.13 39.66 10.55
C GLY A 56 -17.75 38.33 9.88
N ILE A 57 -18.60 37.78 9.01
CA ILE A 57 -18.35 36.54 8.27
C ILE A 57 -17.91 36.92 6.85
N PRO A 58 -16.61 36.86 6.51
CA PRO A 58 -16.16 37.15 5.16
C PRO A 58 -16.59 36.06 4.18
N VAL A 59 -16.97 36.50 2.99
CA VAL A 59 -17.26 35.63 1.83
C VAL A 59 -16.08 35.73 0.87
N TYR A 60 -15.37 34.63 0.68
CA TYR A 60 -14.32 34.50 -0.31
C TYR A 60 -14.90 33.83 -1.55
N VAL A 61 -14.58 34.39 -2.72
CA VAL A 61 -14.92 33.79 -4.02
C VAL A 61 -13.61 33.38 -4.68
N PRO A 62 -13.12 32.14 -4.47
CA PRO A 62 -11.91 31.69 -5.13
C PRO A 62 -12.14 31.73 -6.63
N ARG A 63 -11.46 32.64 -7.32
CA ARG A 63 -11.36 32.57 -8.77
C ARG A 63 -10.21 31.61 -9.08
N PRO A 64 -10.46 30.41 -9.62
CA PRO A 64 -9.36 29.62 -10.14
C PRO A 64 -8.61 30.50 -11.14
N SER A 65 -7.31 30.73 -10.92
CA SER A 65 -6.52 31.48 -11.88
C SER A 65 -6.57 30.74 -13.22
N ALA A 66 -6.72 31.48 -14.32
CA ALA A 66 -6.76 30.90 -15.66
C ALA A 66 -5.53 30.01 -15.94
N GLU A 67 -4.41 30.31 -15.27
CA GLU A 67 -3.24 29.45 -15.22
C GLU A 67 -2.84 29.15 -13.77
N PRO A 68 -2.78 27.87 -13.35
CA PRO A 68 -2.18 27.52 -12.08
C PRO A 68 -0.69 27.94 -12.04
N PRO A 69 -0.15 28.23 -10.83
CA PRO A 69 1.28 28.49 -10.68
C PRO A 69 2.10 27.29 -11.16
N VAL A 70 3.36 27.52 -11.50
CA VAL A 70 4.31 26.44 -11.74
C VAL A 70 4.46 25.64 -10.44
N ASP A 71 4.16 24.35 -10.53
CA ASP A 71 4.17 23.40 -9.41
C ASP A 71 4.62 22.05 -9.95
N VAL A 72 5.52 21.40 -9.23
CA VAL A 72 5.93 20.01 -9.50
C VAL A 72 5.83 19.21 -8.22
N ARG A 73 5.11 18.09 -8.27
CA ARG A 73 4.80 17.32 -7.06
C ARG A 73 5.09 15.84 -7.24
N VAL A 74 5.39 15.17 -6.13
CA VAL A 74 5.33 13.71 -6.07
C VAL A 74 3.88 13.33 -5.78
N ALA A 75 3.17 12.92 -6.82
CA ALA A 75 1.75 12.56 -6.72
C ALA A 75 1.53 11.22 -6.01
N ALA A 76 2.45 10.27 -6.18
CA ALA A 76 2.43 9.00 -5.47
C ALA A 76 3.84 8.40 -5.35
N LEU A 77 4.06 7.62 -4.29
CA LEU A 77 5.22 6.77 -4.14
C LEU A 77 4.72 5.39 -3.67
N ASP A 78 4.82 4.39 -4.54
CA ASP A 78 4.32 3.05 -4.28
C ASP A 78 5.49 2.06 -4.13
N ALA A 79 5.45 1.25 -3.08
CA ALA A 79 6.39 0.15 -2.84
C ALA A 79 5.67 -0.98 -2.06
N PRO A 80 6.09 -2.25 -2.20
CA PRO A 80 5.60 -3.32 -1.32
C PRO A 80 5.92 -3.00 0.15
N SER A 81 4.96 -3.20 1.05
CA SER A 81 5.16 -2.96 2.49
C SER A 81 6.12 -3.97 3.13
N VAL A 82 6.24 -5.16 2.56
CA VAL A 82 7.14 -6.24 3.00
C VAL A 82 7.83 -6.86 1.80
N VAL A 83 9.14 -7.08 1.90
CA VAL A 83 9.95 -7.73 0.86
C VAL A 83 10.89 -8.75 1.47
N GLY A 84 11.27 -9.76 0.69
CA GLY A 84 12.27 -10.74 1.12
C GLY A 84 13.68 -10.23 0.89
N ARG A 85 14.60 -10.54 1.81
CA ARG A 85 16.03 -10.31 1.66
C ARG A 85 16.56 -10.94 0.37
N ASN A 86 17.37 -10.20 -0.39
CA ASN A 86 17.90 -10.56 -1.71
C ASN A 86 16.82 -10.83 -2.77
N HIS A 87 15.60 -10.32 -2.59
CA HIS A 87 14.55 -10.40 -3.59
C HIS A 87 14.36 -9.04 -4.28
N PRO A 88 14.38 -8.98 -5.62
CA PRO A 88 14.13 -7.73 -6.33
C PRO A 88 12.67 -7.30 -6.15
N PHE A 89 12.48 -6.01 -5.92
CA PHE A 89 11.15 -5.41 -5.87
C PHE A 89 11.17 -4.05 -6.56
N ARG A 90 9.97 -3.55 -6.89
CA ARG A 90 9.81 -2.29 -7.61
C ARG A 90 9.28 -1.20 -6.68
N VAL A 91 9.94 -0.06 -6.70
CA VAL A 91 9.46 1.21 -6.15
C VAL A 91 9.04 2.09 -7.32
N THR A 92 7.84 2.68 -7.26
CA THR A 92 7.28 3.46 -8.35
C THR A 92 6.92 4.85 -7.86
N CYS A 93 7.60 5.87 -8.41
CA CYS A 93 7.27 7.26 -8.17
C CYS A 93 6.37 7.78 -9.29
N ARG A 94 5.29 8.48 -8.97
CA ARG A 94 4.49 9.26 -9.92
C ARG A 94 4.74 10.74 -9.67
N VAL A 95 5.12 11.45 -10.71
CA VAL A 95 5.44 12.88 -10.66
C VAL A 95 4.53 13.63 -11.60
N GLU A 96 3.99 14.75 -11.14
CA GLU A 96 3.07 15.58 -11.91
C GLU A 96 3.55 17.03 -11.92
N ALA A 97 3.19 17.75 -12.97
CA ALA A 97 3.40 19.19 -13.05
C ALA A 97 2.17 19.91 -13.61
N THR A 98 1.98 21.15 -13.15
CA THR A 98 0.92 22.05 -13.64
C THR A 98 1.24 22.64 -15.01
N ARG A 99 2.50 22.58 -15.45
CA ARG A 99 2.98 23.00 -16.78
C ARG A 99 3.98 21.98 -17.34
N ALA A 100 4.25 22.08 -18.64
CA ALA A 100 5.33 21.31 -19.25
C ALA A 100 6.67 21.88 -18.79
N LEU A 101 7.53 21.04 -18.20
CA LEU A 101 8.84 21.45 -17.67
C LEU A 101 9.75 20.24 -17.51
N THR A 102 11.03 20.51 -17.30
CA THR A 102 12.03 19.49 -16.95
C THR A 102 12.24 19.50 -15.44
N ALA A 103 12.17 18.32 -14.82
CA ALA A 103 12.36 18.16 -13.37
C ALA A 103 13.39 17.08 -13.06
N LYS A 104 14.11 17.26 -11.95
CA LYS A 104 15.00 16.23 -11.38
C LYS A 104 14.22 15.44 -10.35
N VAL A 105 14.17 14.12 -10.53
CA VAL A 105 13.58 13.17 -9.58
C VAL A 105 14.70 12.40 -8.90
N GLU A 106 14.68 12.37 -7.58
CA GLU A 106 15.60 11.61 -6.75
C GLU A 106 14.82 10.62 -5.89
N LEU A 107 15.20 9.34 -5.92
CA LEU A 107 14.73 8.33 -4.99
C LEU A 107 15.87 8.00 -4.04
N THR A 108 15.63 8.15 -2.74
CA THR A 108 16.56 7.80 -1.68
C THR A 108 16.01 6.66 -0.82
N ARG A 109 16.89 5.91 -0.19
CA ARG A 109 16.62 4.88 0.81
C ARG A 109 17.50 5.13 2.01
N ASP A 110 16.91 5.36 3.17
CA ASP A 110 17.62 5.70 4.41
C ASP A 110 18.63 6.85 4.23
N GLY A 111 18.24 7.83 3.42
CA GLY A 111 19.08 8.99 3.07
C GLY A 111 20.14 8.75 1.99
N ARG A 112 20.34 7.51 1.52
CA ARG A 112 21.25 7.20 0.39
C ARG A 112 20.51 7.25 -0.93
N THR A 113 21.07 7.92 -1.94
CA THR A 113 20.47 7.99 -3.27
C THR A 113 20.50 6.62 -3.96
N VAL A 114 19.32 6.10 -4.31
CA VAL A 114 19.13 4.87 -5.09
C VAL A 114 19.00 5.18 -6.58
N MET A 115 18.38 6.31 -6.90
CA MET A 115 18.20 6.77 -8.27
C MET A 115 18.13 8.30 -8.31
N SER A 116 18.74 8.90 -9.33
CA SER A 116 18.57 10.32 -9.65
C SER A 116 18.47 10.46 -11.17
N ARG A 117 17.37 11.02 -11.67
CA ARG A 117 17.11 11.18 -13.11
C ARG A 117 16.41 12.50 -13.40
N THR A 118 16.73 13.08 -14.54
CA THR A 118 16.00 14.21 -15.11
C THR A 118 14.91 13.67 -16.02
N ILE A 119 13.68 14.17 -15.88
CA ILE A 119 12.53 13.77 -16.69
C ILE A 119 11.82 14.99 -17.28
N GLU A 120 11.22 14.80 -18.44
CA GLU A 120 10.31 15.78 -19.04
C GLU A 120 8.88 15.50 -18.57
N LEU A 121 8.25 16.52 -18.00
CA LEU A 121 6.86 16.47 -17.53
C LEU A 121 5.96 17.19 -18.52
N LYS A 122 4.76 16.64 -18.72
CA LYS A 122 3.70 17.27 -19.51
C LYS A 122 2.59 17.73 -18.57
N ARG A 123 1.96 18.86 -18.90
CA ARG A 123 0.86 19.42 -18.11
C ARG A 123 -0.24 18.38 -17.89
N GLY A 124 -0.54 18.09 -16.62
CA GLY A 124 -1.64 17.22 -16.22
C GLY A 124 -1.47 15.74 -16.57
N ILE A 125 -0.32 15.31 -17.07
CA ILE A 125 -0.01 13.90 -17.36
C ILE A 125 1.07 13.45 -16.38
N PRO A 126 0.76 12.52 -15.46
CA PRO A 126 1.74 12.00 -14.52
C PRO A 126 2.83 11.19 -15.24
N ALA A 127 4.09 11.51 -14.97
CA ALA A 127 5.21 10.66 -15.35
C ALA A 127 5.41 9.55 -14.32
N VAL A 128 5.58 8.32 -14.78
CA VAL A 128 5.80 7.14 -13.92
C VAL A 128 7.27 6.76 -13.99
N VAL A 129 7.94 6.78 -12.84
CA VAL A 129 9.37 6.48 -12.70
C VAL A 129 9.54 5.22 -11.84
N PRO A 130 9.61 4.03 -12.46
CA PRO A 130 9.88 2.79 -11.74
C PRO A 130 11.39 2.60 -11.51
N VAL A 131 11.72 2.10 -10.31
CA VAL A 131 13.07 1.70 -9.91
C VAL A 131 12.99 0.29 -9.32
N VAL A 132 13.90 -0.59 -9.75
CA VAL A 132 14.05 -1.92 -9.14
C VAL A 132 15.20 -1.86 -8.15
N ASP A 133 14.98 -2.36 -6.95
CA ASP A 133 15.97 -2.39 -5.88
C ASP A 133 16.05 -3.80 -5.28
N VAL A 134 17.18 -4.12 -4.64
CA VAL A 134 17.45 -5.39 -3.96
C VAL A 134 18.18 -5.07 -2.65
N LEU A 135 17.66 -5.60 -1.55
CA LEU A 135 18.18 -5.36 -0.21
C LEU A 135 18.69 -6.66 0.41
N ASP A 136 19.90 -6.62 0.96
CA ASP A 136 20.55 -7.71 1.66
C ASP A 136 20.50 -7.58 3.19
N GLU A 137 20.15 -6.40 3.71
CA GLU A 137 19.92 -6.12 5.13
C GLU A 137 18.43 -6.27 5.49
N GLU A 138 18.15 -6.82 6.67
CA GLU A 138 16.80 -6.95 7.21
C GLU A 138 16.42 -5.71 8.04
N GLY A 139 15.12 -5.42 8.11
CA GLY A 139 14.60 -4.32 8.91
C GLY A 139 13.75 -3.33 8.10
N LEU A 140 13.40 -2.23 8.76
CA LEU A 140 12.59 -1.17 8.18
C LEU A 140 13.49 -0.19 7.41
N HIS A 141 13.25 -0.05 6.12
CA HIS A 141 13.91 0.93 5.26
C HIS A 141 12.92 2.00 4.80
N ILE A 142 13.32 3.26 4.87
CA ILE A 142 12.47 4.39 4.44
C ILE A 142 12.90 4.84 3.06
N TYR A 143 12.00 4.66 2.09
CA TYR A 143 12.14 5.24 0.76
C TYR A 143 11.56 6.64 0.75
N ALA A 144 12.29 7.60 0.18
CA ALA A 144 11.82 8.96 -0.06
C ALA A 144 12.03 9.34 -1.52
N ALA A 145 10.95 9.72 -2.19
CA ALA A 145 11.03 10.31 -3.52
C ALA A 145 10.95 11.83 -3.39
N ARG A 146 11.88 12.53 -4.02
CA ARG A 146 11.91 13.99 -4.12
C ARG A 146 11.88 14.41 -5.58
N VAL A 147 11.23 15.52 -5.84
CA VAL A 147 11.27 16.20 -7.13
C VAL A 147 11.71 17.65 -6.97
N SER A 148 12.49 18.17 -7.92
CA SER A 148 12.83 19.58 -7.98
C SER A 148 12.78 20.12 -9.40
N ALA A 149 12.30 21.35 -9.52
CA ALA A 149 12.31 22.17 -10.73
C ALA A 149 12.63 23.62 -10.34
N GLY A 150 13.13 24.42 -11.30
CA GLY A 150 13.66 25.77 -11.02
C GLY A 150 12.61 26.77 -10.49
N ASP A 151 11.38 26.72 -11.00
CA ASP A 151 10.33 27.72 -10.72
C ASP A 151 9.17 27.17 -9.87
N ASP A 152 9.44 26.16 -9.04
CA ASP A 152 8.39 25.53 -8.23
C ASP A 152 7.89 26.42 -7.07
N ARG A 153 6.58 26.63 -6.99
CA ARG A 153 5.95 27.49 -5.98
C ARG A 153 5.56 26.75 -4.69
N PHE A 154 5.45 25.42 -4.70
CA PHE A 154 4.90 24.67 -3.57
C PHE A 154 5.80 23.51 -3.11
N PRO A 155 6.98 23.81 -2.53
CA PRO A 155 7.98 22.79 -2.18
C PRO A 155 7.49 21.74 -1.18
N GLN A 156 6.38 21.99 -0.48
CA GLN A 156 5.81 21.08 0.51
C GLN A 156 5.27 19.79 -0.09
N ASN A 157 4.93 19.76 -1.38
CA ASN A 157 4.37 18.59 -2.06
C ASN A 157 5.43 17.82 -2.88
N ASN A 158 6.70 18.23 -2.78
CA ASN A 158 7.80 17.72 -3.59
C ASN A 158 8.43 16.45 -3.02
N GLU A 159 8.01 16.00 -1.85
CA GLU A 159 8.56 14.82 -1.19
C GLU A 159 7.44 13.91 -0.65
N LEU A 160 7.53 12.61 -0.97
CA LEU A 160 6.76 11.57 -0.30
C LEU A 160 7.70 10.48 0.23
N LYS A 161 7.28 9.85 1.33
CA LYS A 161 8.01 8.76 1.98
C LYS A 161 7.13 7.52 2.14
N VAL A 162 7.71 6.35 1.93
CA VAL A 162 7.07 5.07 2.22
C VAL A 162 8.03 4.11 2.93
N PRO A 163 7.55 3.38 3.95
CA PRO A 163 8.33 2.34 4.60
C PRO A 163 8.28 1.03 3.79
N VAL A 164 9.40 0.32 3.76
CA VAL A 164 9.53 -1.04 3.24
C VAL A 164 10.20 -1.89 4.31
N ASN A 165 9.55 -2.97 4.76
CA ASN A 165 10.12 -3.89 5.74
C ASN A 165 10.76 -5.09 5.05
N VAL A 166 12.09 -5.20 5.12
CA VAL A 166 12.83 -6.35 4.60
C VAL A 166 12.86 -7.43 5.66
N ARG A 167 12.33 -8.61 5.32
CA ARG A 167 12.36 -9.79 6.19
C ARG A 167 13.31 -10.84 5.63
N ALA A 168 13.77 -11.71 6.51
CA ALA A 168 14.39 -12.96 6.08
C ALA A 168 13.51 -13.66 5.05
N ARG A 169 14.14 -14.29 4.05
CA ARG A 169 13.43 -15.11 3.06
C ARG A 169 12.58 -16.18 3.78
N PRO A 170 11.33 -16.42 3.34
CA PRO A 170 10.46 -17.44 3.93
C PRO A 170 11.18 -18.80 4.00
N LEU A 171 11.07 -19.50 5.13
CA LEU A 171 11.73 -20.78 5.33
C LEU A 171 10.78 -21.93 4.97
N VAL A 172 11.23 -22.78 4.05
CA VAL A 172 10.62 -24.09 3.76
C VAL A 172 11.36 -25.16 4.55
N VAL A 173 10.60 -25.90 5.34
CA VAL A 173 11.09 -27.04 6.12
C VAL A 173 10.62 -28.30 5.45
N TYR A 174 11.54 -29.19 5.14
CA TYR A 174 11.26 -30.35 4.30
C TYR A 174 11.61 -31.64 5.04
N LEU A 175 10.63 -32.55 5.11
CA LEU A 175 10.77 -33.90 5.65
C LEU A 175 10.46 -34.89 4.55
N THR A 176 11.28 -35.94 4.44
CA THR A 176 11.06 -36.97 3.43
C THR A 176 11.24 -38.38 3.96
N GLY A 177 10.37 -39.28 3.50
CA GLY A 177 10.51 -40.70 3.77
C GLY A 177 11.64 -41.34 2.97
N PHE A 178 12.06 -40.73 1.86
CA PHE A 178 13.06 -41.30 0.95
C PHE A 178 14.48 -41.10 1.47
N ALA A 179 15.35 -42.11 1.24
CA ALA A 179 16.76 -42.02 1.58
C ALA A 179 17.52 -41.14 0.57
N GLU A 180 17.14 -41.23 -0.70
CA GLU A 180 17.72 -40.44 -1.79
C GLU A 180 17.00 -39.11 -1.98
N GLU A 181 17.66 -38.18 -2.68
CA GLU A 181 17.10 -36.88 -3.02
C GLU A 181 15.92 -37.02 -3.99
N THR A 182 14.76 -36.47 -3.63
CA THR A 182 13.55 -36.55 -4.45
C THR A 182 13.49 -35.41 -5.47
N PRO A 183 12.65 -35.52 -6.53
CA PRO A 183 12.36 -34.38 -7.40
C PRO A 183 11.81 -33.15 -6.66
N VAL A 184 11.02 -33.37 -5.59
CA VAL A 184 10.49 -32.30 -4.74
C VAL A 184 11.62 -31.61 -3.98
N GLU A 185 12.55 -32.38 -3.39
CA GLU A 185 13.73 -31.83 -2.73
C GLU A 185 14.57 -30.95 -3.68
N ARG A 186 14.85 -31.44 -4.90
CA ARG A 186 15.59 -30.67 -5.92
C ARG A 186 14.88 -29.38 -6.31
N LEU A 187 13.56 -29.44 -6.50
CA LEU A 187 12.75 -28.27 -6.81
C LEU A 187 12.86 -27.24 -5.68
N LEU A 188 12.62 -27.64 -4.44
CA LEU A 188 12.63 -26.75 -3.28
C LEU A 188 14.00 -26.11 -3.04
N LYS A 189 15.09 -26.87 -3.22
CA LYS A 189 16.47 -26.32 -3.18
C LYS A 189 16.72 -25.26 -4.26
N GLY A 190 16.07 -25.39 -5.42
CA GLY A 190 16.18 -24.45 -6.53
C GLY A 190 15.37 -23.17 -6.38
N LEU A 191 14.41 -23.13 -5.45
CA LEU A 191 13.53 -21.97 -5.26
C LEU A 191 14.24 -20.83 -4.50
N LYS A 192 14.93 -19.97 -5.26
CA LYS A 192 15.67 -18.80 -4.74
C LYS A 192 14.91 -17.87 -3.78
N PRO A 193 13.58 -17.66 -3.90
CA PRO A 193 12.84 -16.81 -2.96
C PRO A 193 12.77 -17.38 -1.54
N PHE A 194 13.02 -18.68 -1.36
CA PHE A 194 12.88 -19.38 -0.09
C PHE A 194 14.23 -19.79 0.48
N ARG A 195 14.30 -19.89 1.80
CA ARG A 195 15.32 -20.70 2.47
C ARG A 195 14.84 -22.14 2.53
N PHE A 196 15.77 -23.09 2.43
CA PHE A 196 15.45 -24.51 2.48
C PHE A 196 16.17 -25.15 3.67
N ARG A 197 15.43 -25.87 4.51
CA ARG A 197 15.98 -26.69 5.60
C ARG A 197 15.36 -28.09 5.54
N LYS A 198 16.20 -29.10 5.31
CA LYS A 198 15.79 -30.51 5.43
C LYS A 198 15.97 -30.97 6.88
N VAL A 199 14.98 -31.68 7.41
CA VAL A 199 15.07 -32.35 8.71
C VAL A 199 14.68 -33.83 8.58
N SER A 200 15.22 -34.66 9.47
CA SER A 200 15.20 -36.12 9.30
C SER A 200 14.10 -36.82 10.09
N SER A 201 13.63 -36.20 11.17
CA SER A 201 12.62 -36.75 12.07
C SER A 201 11.61 -35.69 12.51
N GLY A 202 10.44 -36.13 13.00
CA GLY A 202 9.47 -35.23 13.63
C GLY A 202 10.00 -34.55 14.89
N GLY A 203 10.92 -35.20 15.63
CA GLY A 203 11.55 -34.59 16.81
C GLY A 203 12.41 -33.37 16.49
N ASP A 204 12.88 -33.25 15.25
CA ASP A 204 13.67 -32.11 14.80
C ASP A 204 12.81 -30.86 14.50
N LEU A 205 11.50 -31.01 14.35
CA LEU A 205 10.53 -29.92 14.18
C LEU A 205 10.23 -29.24 15.52
N THR A 206 11.26 -28.64 16.10
CA THR A 206 11.11 -27.91 17.37
C THR A 206 10.17 -26.70 17.22
N ALA A 207 9.59 -26.25 18.33
CA ALA A 207 8.73 -25.06 18.34
C ALA A 207 9.44 -23.81 17.78
N ALA A 208 10.74 -23.65 18.04
CA ALA A 208 11.54 -22.56 17.50
C ALA A 208 11.66 -22.64 15.98
N LEU A 209 11.90 -23.84 15.44
CA LEU A 209 11.93 -24.07 14.01
C LEU A 209 10.55 -23.81 13.38
N LEU A 210 9.45 -24.28 13.97
CA LEU A 210 8.09 -24.00 13.48
C LEU A 210 7.76 -22.50 13.52
N ALA A 211 8.23 -21.75 14.52
CA ALA A 211 8.06 -20.30 14.59
C ALA A 211 8.82 -19.54 13.49
N GLU A 212 9.94 -20.08 12.99
CA GLU A 212 10.69 -19.53 11.85
C GLU A 212 10.15 -19.98 10.48
N ALA A 213 9.48 -21.14 10.45
CA ALA A 213 9.00 -21.77 9.23
C ALA A 213 7.84 -20.96 8.64
N SER A 214 7.81 -20.88 7.32
CA SER A 214 6.64 -20.36 6.58
C SER A 214 5.81 -21.51 6.02
N VAL A 215 6.48 -22.60 5.61
CA VAL A 215 5.83 -23.81 5.10
C VAL A 215 6.59 -25.04 5.59
N VAL A 216 5.86 -26.07 6.01
CA VAL A 216 6.37 -27.43 6.21
C VAL A 216 5.90 -28.32 5.07
N VAL A 217 6.83 -29.09 4.50
CA VAL A 217 6.57 -30.03 3.40
C VAL A 217 6.88 -31.44 3.87
N LEU A 218 5.89 -32.33 3.81
CA LEU A 218 6.00 -33.76 4.11
C LEU A 218 5.96 -34.55 2.80
N ASP A 219 7.10 -35.06 2.34
CA ASP A 219 7.22 -35.86 1.10
C ASP A 219 7.37 -37.36 1.40
N ASN A 220 6.30 -38.12 1.21
CA ASN A 220 6.21 -39.54 1.51
C ASN A 220 6.67 -39.87 2.95
N PHE A 221 6.45 -38.94 3.89
CA PHE A 221 6.87 -39.06 5.27
C PHE A 221 5.76 -39.70 6.10
N GLY A 222 6.08 -40.73 6.89
CA GLY A 222 5.10 -41.47 7.71
C GLY A 222 4.76 -40.77 9.03
N ALA A 223 3.53 -40.93 9.50
CA ALA A 223 3.06 -40.32 10.74
C ALA A 223 3.75 -40.90 11.99
N ASP A 224 4.14 -42.17 11.94
CA ASP A 224 4.94 -42.85 12.97
C ASP A 224 6.26 -42.10 13.26
N ARG A 225 6.86 -41.53 12.22
CA ARG A 225 8.10 -40.75 12.30
C ARG A 225 7.89 -39.30 12.71
N LEU A 226 6.67 -38.78 12.66
CA LEU A 226 6.32 -37.48 13.23
C LEU A 226 6.20 -37.56 14.76
N GLY A 227 5.70 -38.69 15.28
CA GLY A 227 5.48 -38.85 16.72
C GLY A 227 4.48 -37.81 17.24
N THR A 228 4.84 -37.14 18.35
CA THR A 228 3.97 -36.15 19.02
C THR A 228 3.97 -34.76 18.37
N THR A 229 4.78 -34.57 17.34
CA THR A 229 4.91 -33.31 16.59
C THR A 229 3.69 -33.05 15.72
N ASP A 230 2.83 -34.04 15.47
CA ASP A 230 1.58 -33.89 14.70
C ASP A 230 0.68 -32.75 15.25
N ARG A 231 0.55 -32.65 16.58
CA ARG A 231 -0.21 -31.57 17.23
C ARG A 231 0.44 -30.20 17.08
N GLN A 232 1.78 -30.16 17.10
CA GLN A 232 2.53 -28.92 16.89
C GLN A 232 2.38 -28.44 15.45
N LEU A 233 2.41 -29.36 14.48
CA LEU A 233 2.13 -29.06 13.08
C LEU A 233 0.69 -28.56 12.89
N ALA A 234 -0.29 -29.20 13.54
CA ALA A 234 -1.67 -28.74 13.50
C ALA A 234 -1.84 -27.33 14.07
N SER A 235 -1.17 -27.02 15.19
CA SER A 235 -1.18 -25.66 15.77
C SER A 235 -0.44 -24.65 14.87
N PHE A 236 0.68 -25.04 14.26
CA PHE A 236 1.40 -24.21 13.30
C PHE A 236 0.52 -23.79 12.11
N VAL A 237 -0.29 -24.71 11.58
CA VAL A 237 -1.22 -24.40 10.48
C VAL A 237 -2.39 -23.56 10.98
N ARG A 238 -3.11 -24.04 12.01
CA ARG A 238 -4.38 -23.46 12.45
C ARG A 238 -4.20 -22.12 13.18
N ASP A 239 -3.23 -22.05 14.08
CA ASP A 239 -3.09 -20.96 15.04
C ASP A 239 -2.04 -19.93 14.57
N ALA A 240 -0.95 -20.37 13.94
CA ALA A 240 0.12 -19.50 13.44
C ALA A 240 -0.01 -19.13 11.96
N GLY A 241 -0.96 -19.73 11.22
CA GLY A 241 -1.17 -19.45 9.79
C GLY A 241 -0.08 -20.01 8.87
N GLY A 242 0.70 -20.98 9.35
CA GLY A 242 1.75 -21.64 8.59
C GLY A 242 1.20 -22.54 7.48
N GLY A 243 1.94 -22.68 6.38
CA GLY A 243 1.56 -23.58 5.30
C GLY A 243 1.98 -25.03 5.58
N LEU A 244 1.12 -25.99 5.29
CA LEU A 244 1.48 -27.42 5.26
C LEU A 244 1.21 -27.97 3.86
N LEU A 245 2.21 -28.62 3.27
CA LEU A 245 2.09 -29.36 2.02
C LEU A 245 2.46 -30.82 2.26
N MET A 246 1.59 -31.73 1.85
CA MET A 246 1.84 -33.15 1.91
C MET A 246 1.89 -33.73 0.51
N VAL A 247 3.02 -34.35 0.15
CA VAL A 247 3.18 -35.11 -1.08
C VAL A 247 3.10 -36.58 -0.72
N GLY A 248 2.04 -37.23 -1.19
CA GLY A 248 1.77 -38.63 -0.87
C GLY A 248 2.68 -39.61 -1.59
N GLY A 249 2.91 -40.74 -0.94
CA GLY A 249 3.49 -41.93 -1.54
C GLY A 249 3.12 -43.17 -0.71
N PRO A 250 3.79 -44.32 -0.95
CA PRO A 250 3.49 -45.58 -0.27
C PRO A 250 3.57 -45.54 1.26
N ARG A 251 4.17 -44.51 1.86
CA ARG A 251 4.36 -44.32 3.31
C ARG A 251 3.64 -43.11 3.89
N SER A 252 2.66 -42.53 3.19
CA SER A 252 1.90 -41.38 3.69
C SER A 252 0.43 -41.71 3.95
N PHE A 253 -0.41 -41.69 2.92
CA PHE A 253 -1.85 -41.85 3.13
C PHE A 253 -2.24 -43.30 3.43
N GLY A 254 -3.32 -43.49 4.21
CA GLY A 254 -3.81 -44.81 4.62
C GLY A 254 -2.79 -45.57 5.46
N VAL A 255 -1.97 -46.40 4.82
CA VAL A 255 -0.93 -47.24 5.46
C VAL A 255 0.21 -46.45 6.09
N GLY A 256 0.37 -45.16 5.78
CA GLY A 256 1.36 -44.29 6.44
C GLY A 256 0.89 -43.63 7.73
N GLY A 257 -0.28 -44.01 8.25
CA GLY A 257 -0.67 -43.78 9.64
C GLY A 257 -1.23 -42.39 9.98
N TYR A 258 -1.61 -41.58 8.99
CA TYR A 258 -2.18 -40.25 9.25
C TYR A 258 -3.65 -40.27 9.67
N ILE A 259 -4.37 -41.37 9.46
CA ILE A 259 -5.78 -41.48 9.87
C ILE A 259 -5.89 -41.14 11.37
N ASP A 260 -6.84 -40.27 11.70
CA ASP A 260 -7.13 -39.83 13.07
C ASP A 260 -6.05 -38.97 13.76
N THR A 261 -4.96 -38.65 13.07
CA THR A 261 -3.93 -37.72 13.59
C THR A 261 -4.41 -36.28 13.58
N ALA A 262 -3.69 -35.39 14.29
CA ALA A 262 -4.02 -33.95 14.27
C ALA A 262 -3.80 -33.28 12.90
N VAL A 263 -3.10 -33.94 11.98
CA VAL A 263 -2.87 -33.45 10.61
C VAL A 263 -4.04 -33.80 9.68
N ASP A 264 -4.77 -34.87 9.98
CA ASP A 264 -5.94 -35.35 9.22
C ASP A 264 -7.24 -34.60 9.59
N LYS A 265 -7.24 -33.90 10.73
CA LYS A 265 -8.38 -33.19 11.33
C LYS A 265 -8.25 -31.68 11.20
#